data_AF-A0A314XNC5-F1
#
_entry.id   AF-A0A314XNC5-F1
#
_cell.length_a   1.000
_cell.length_b   1.000
_cell.length_c   1.000
_cell.angle_alpha   90.00
_cell.angle_beta   90.00
_cell.angle_gamma   90.00
#
_symmetry.space_group_name_H-M   'P 1'
#
loop_
_entity.id
_entity.type
_entity.pdbx_description
1 polymer ?
#
loop_
_entity_poly.entity_id
_entity_poly.type
_entity_poly.pdbx_seq_one_letter_code
_entity_poly.pdbx_strand_id
1 'polypeptide(L)'
;MPTRGGYFIGNISPARMDFRWFCLGNCIAILSSLATPEQSMAIMDLIESRWEELAGEMPLKVCYPAIESHEWRIVTGCDPKNTRWSYHNGGSWPVLLWLLTAACIKTGRPQIARRAIELAESRLLKDNWPEYYDGKLGRYVGKQARKFQTWSVAGYLVAKMMLEDPSHLGMIALEEDRQMKPVMKRSNSWTC
;
A
#
# COMPACT_ATOMS: atom_id res chain seq x y z
N MET A 1 -16.73 0.61 -3.50
CA MET A 1 -16.08 -0.70 -3.75
C MET A 1 -16.36 -1.13 -5.19
N PRO A 2 -15.38 -1.66 -5.93
CA PRO A 2 -15.61 -2.29 -7.24
C PRO A 2 -16.38 -3.61 -7.09
N THR A 3 -16.91 -4.15 -8.20
CA THR A 3 -17.56 -5.48 -8.23
C THR A 3 -16.57 -6.63 -8.12
N ARG A 4 -15.32 -6.43 -8.57
CA ARG A 4 -14.18 -7.33 -8.37
C ARG A 4 -13.08 -6.57 -7.66
N GLY A 5 -12.54 -7.17 -6.60
CA GLY A 5 -11.47 -6.61 -5.78
C GLY A 5 -11.86 -6.45 -4.31
N GLY A 6 -10.84 -6.36 -3.45
CA GLY A 6 -10.99 -6.33 -2.00
C GLY A 6 -9.69 -5.94 -1.32
N TYR A 7 -9.73 -5.69 -0.01
CA TYR A 7 -8.56 -5.34 0.78
C TYR A 7 -8.79 -5.68 2.25
N PHE A 8 -7.72 -5.73 3.03
CA PHE A 8 -7.82 -5.80 4.48
C PHE A 8 -8.16 -4.43 5.06
N ILE A 9 -9.23 -4.36 5.86
CA ILE A 9 -9.63 -3.15 6.58
C ILE A 9 -8.50 -2.65 7.49
N GLY A 10 -8.43 -1.33 7.68
CA GLY A 10 -7.32 -0.69 8.39
C GLY A 10 -7.25 -1.02 9.87
N ASN A 11 -8.38 -1.27 10.53
CA ASN A 11 -8.41 -1.65 11.94
C ASN A 11 -9.73 -2.37 12.31
N ILE A 12 -9.65 -3.28 13.28
CA ILE A 12 -10.79 -3.96 13.89
C ILE A 12 -10.59 -4.06 15.40
N SER A 13 -11.59 -3.62 16.17
CA SER A 13 -11.65 -3.76 17.62
C SER A 13 -13.11 -3.85 18.08
N PRO A 14 -13.40 -4.16 19.36
CA PRO A 14 -14.77 -4.16 19.87
C PRO A 14 -15.51 -2.86 19.52
N ALA A 15 -16.66 -2.99 18.85
CA ALA A 15 -17.50 -1.89 18.38
C ALA A 15 -16.81 -0.86 17.45
N ARG A 16 -15.69 -1.19 16.81
CA ARG A 16 -14.98 -0.27 15.90
C ARG A 16 -14.36 -1.01 14.71
N MET A 17 -14.64 -0.49 13.52
CA MET A 17 -13.98 -0.89 12.28
C MET A 17 -13.51 0.36 11.55
N ASP A 18 -12.23 0.41 11.19
CA ASP A 18 -11.68 1.45 10.31
C ASP A 18 -11.65 0.91 8.88
N PHE A 19 -12.60 1.36 8.06
CA PHE A 19 -12.73 0.95 6.66
C PHE A 19 -11.80 1.71 5.72
N ARG A 20 -10.77 2.42 6.20
CA ARG A 20 -9.76 2.98 5.30
C ARG A 20 -8.87 1.88 4.76
N TRP A 21 -8.50 2.03 3.50
CA TRP A 21 -7.47 1.23 2.86
C TRP A 21 -6.09 1.77 3.26
N PHE A 22 -5.15 0.88 3.60
CA PHE A 22 -3.77 1.23 3.91
C PHE A 22 -2.82 0.45 3.00
N CYS A 23 -1.98 1.18 2.25
CA CYS A 23 -1.12 0.60 1.23
C CYS A 23 -0.11 -0.40 1.79
N LEU A 24 0.65 0.03 2.80
CA LEU A 24 1.72 -0.78 3.39
C LEU A 24 1.17 -2.09 3.96
N GLY A 25 0.07 -2.03 4.72
CA GLY A 25 -0.54 -3.22 5.31
C GLY A 25 -0.98 -4.25 4.26
N ASN A 26 -1.62 -3.80 3.18
CA ASN A 26 -2.06 -4.69 2.10
C ASN A 26 -0.87 -5.25 1.30
N CYS A 27 0.18 -4.47 1.03
CA CYS A 27 1.38 -4.97 0.36
C CYS A 27 2.12 -6.00 1.22
N ILE A 28 2.31 -5.71 2.51
CA ILE A 28 2.97 -6.65 3.44
C ILE A 28 2.15 -7.92 3.60
N ALA A 29 0.81 -7.84 3.67
CA ALA A 29 -0.03 -9.02 3.76
C ALA A 29 0.14 -9.96 2.55
N ILE A 30 0.30 -9.39 1.35
CA ILE A 30 0.65 -10.15 0.15
C ILE A 30 2.04 -10.76 0.32
N LEU A 31 3.05 -9.95 0.64
CA LEU A 31 4.45 -10.39 0.69
C LEU A 31 4.71 -11.47 1.75
N SER A 32 4.06 -11.37 2.91
CA SER A 32 4.20 -12.33 4.01
C SER A 32 3.35 -13.59 3.86
N SER A 33 2.63 -13.75 2.75
CA SER A 33 1.66 -14.86 2.55
C SER A 33 0.53 -14.89 3.59
N LEU A 34 0.22 -13.75 4.21
CA LEU A 34 -0.96 -13.62 5.07
C LEU A 34 -2.24 -13.58 4.24
N ALA A 35 -2.19 -12.86 3.11
CA ALA A 35 -3.23 -12.89 2.11
C ALA A 35 -3.21 -14.23 1.37
N THR A 36 -4.38 -14.88 1.22
CA THR A 36 -4.50 -16.01 0.29
C THR A 36 -4.21 -15.58 -1.15
N PRO A 37 -3.97 -16.51 -2.10
CA PRO A 37 -3.84 -16.16 -3.52
C PRO A 37 -5.02 -15.33 -4.02
N GLU A 38 -6.26 -15.71 -3.66
CA GLU A 38 -7.48 -15.04 -4.08
C GLU A 38 -7.57 -13.62 -3.49
N GLN A 39 -7.20 -13.46 -2.23
CA GLN A 39 -7.16 -12.14 -1.57
C GLN A 39 -6.08 -11.24 -2.19
N SER A 40 -4.91 -11.79 -2.48
CA SER A 40 -3.80 -11.06 -3.12
C SER A 40 -4.20 -10.55 -4.50
N MET A 41 -4.87 -11.40 -5.29
CA MET A 41 -5.41 -11.02 -6.58
C MET A 41 -6.53 -9.98 -6.46
N ALA A 42 -7.40 -10.10 -5.45
CA ALA A 42 -8.45 -9.12 -5.20
C ALA A 42 -7.88 -7.73 -4.78
N ILE A 43 -6.76 -7.69 -4.06
CA ILE A 43 -6.07 -6.43 -3.75
C ILE A 43 -5.52 -5.80 -5.03
N MET A 44 -4.94 -6.59 -5.94
CA MET A 44 -4.43 -6.09 -7.22
C MET A 44 -5.58 -5.59 -8.12
N ASP A 45 -6.69 -6.32 -8.20
CA ASP A 45 -7.89 -5.91 -8.94
C ASP A 45 -8.48 -4.61 -8.36
N LEU A 46 -8.44 -4.41 -7.04
CA LEU A 46 -8.84 -3.16 -6.41
C LEU A 46 -7.93 -2.01 -6.83
N ILE A 47 -6.60 -2.20 -6.81
CA ILE A 47 -5.63 -1.18 -7.20
C ILE A 47 -5.81 -0.79 -8.68
N GLU A 48 -6.00 -1.77 -9.56
CA GLU A 48 -6.26 -1.51 -10.99
C GLU A 48 -7.58 -0.76 -11.20
N SER A 49 -8.66 -1.19 -10.54
CA SER A 49 -10.00 -0.60 -10.72
C SER A 49 -10.19 0.77 -10.05
N ARG A 50 -9.37 1.10 -9.03
CA ARG A 50 -9.40 2.36 -8.28
C ARG A 50 -8.08 3.10 -8.37
N TRP A 51 -7.43 2.99 -9.52
CA TRP A 51 -6.10 3.56 -9.76
C TRP A 51 -6.05 5.06 -9.49
N GLU A 52 -7.05 5.82 -9.96
CA GLU A 52 -7.08 7.27 -9.78
C GLU A 52 -7.15 7.64 -8.29
N GLU A 53 -7.92 6.91 -7.49
CA GLU A 53 -8.05 7.14 -6.06
C GLU A 53 -6.81 6.69 -5.25
N LEU A 54 -6.21 5.53 -5.58
CA LEU A 54 -5.16 4.89 -4.78
C LEU A 54 -3.73 5.25 -5.23
N ALA A 55 -3.53 5.59 -6.50
CA ALA A 55 -2.26 6.01 -7.07
C ALA A 55 -2.29 7.44 -7.62
N GLY A 56 -3.37 7.82 -8.32
CA GLY A 56 -3.51 9.15 -8.92
C GLY A 56 -2.38 9.46 -9.92
N GLU A 57 -1.78 10.65 -9.78
CA GLU A 57 -0.65 11.15 -10.57
C GLU A 57 0.69 11.04 -9.83
N MET A 58 0.69 10.56 -8.58
CA MET A 58 1.90 10.23 -7.83
C MET A 58 1.64 9.00 -6.94
N PRO A 59 2.15 7.83 -7.32
CA PRO A 59 1.98 6.62 -6.54
C PRO A 59 2.83 6.67 -5.25
N LEU A 60 2.36 6.17 -4.10
CA LEU A 60 1.01 5.66 -3.79
C LEU A 60 0.43 6.41 -2.60
N LYS A 61 -0.90 6.42 -2.50
CA LYS A 61 -1.55 6.88 -1.27
C LYS A 61 -1.10 6.02 -0.09
N VAL A 62 -0.75 6.68 1.02
CA VAL A 62 -0.45 5.95 2.28
C VAL A 62 -1.72 5.30 2.84
N CYS A 63 -2.84 6.01 2.75
CA CYS A 63 -4.17 5.52 3.08
C CYS A 63 -5.25 6.21 2.23
N TYR A 64 -6.44 5.62 2.16
CA TYR A 64 -7.58 6.21 1.46
C TYR A 64 -8.91 5.83 2.13
N PRO A 65 -9.89 6.75 2.22
CA PRO A 65 -9.80 8.19 1.94
C PRO A 65 -9.09 8.97 3.07
N ALA A 66 -8.85 10.26 2.84
CA ALA A 66 -8.48 11.19 3.90
C ALA A 66 -9.68 11.44 4.84
N ILE A 67 -9.40 11.61 6.13
CA ILE A 67 -10.38 12.08 7.12
C ILE A 67 -10.50 13.60 7.05
N GLU A 68 -11.73 14.10 7.16
CA GLU A 68 -12.08 15.51 6.90
C GLU A 68 -12.95 16.10 8.02
N SER A 69 -13.08 17.43 8.04
CA SER A 69 -14.07 18.15 8.84
C SER A 69 -14.08 17.77 10.34
N HIS A 70 -15.19 17.23 10.85
CA HIS A 70 -15.34 16.91 12.27
C HIS A 70 -14.54 15.66 12.66
N GLU A 71 -14.50 14.65 11.77
CA GLU A 71 -13.70 13.45 11.98
C GLU A 71 -12.21 13.79 12.07
N TRP A 72 -11.71 14.67 11.19
CA TRP A 72 -10.32 15.13 11.29
C TRP A 72 -10.02 15.79 12.64
N ARG A 73 -10.90 16.68 13.12
CA ARG A 73 -10.73 17.35 14.43
C ARG A 73 -10.65 16.34 15.57
N ILE A 74 -11.55 15.35 15.57
CA ILE A 74 -11.63 14.33 16.62
C ILE A 74 -10.47 13.34 16.54
N VAL A 75 -10.25 12.73 15.37
CA VAL A 75 -9.32 11.61 15.19
C VAL A 75 -7.86 12.06 15.24
N THR A 76 -7.56 13.25 14.70
CA THR A 76 -6.17 13.76 14.66
C THR A 76 -5.84 14.71 15.82
N GLY A 77 -6.84 15.16 16.60
CA GLY A 77 -6.63 16.23 17.57
C GLY A 77 -6.27 17.57 16.92
N CYS A 78 -6.84 17.86 15.74
CA CYS A 78 -6.55 19.06 14.94
C CYS A 78 -5.07 19.18 14.49
N ASP A 79 -4.37 18.07 14.23
CA ASP A 79 -2.96 18.08 13.83
C ASP A 79 -2.73 18.81 12.49
N PRO A 80 -2.07 19.98 12.48
CA PRO A 80 -1.93 20.83 11.30
C PRO A 80 -0.99 20.25 10.23
N LYS A 81 -0.23 19.19 10.51
CA LYS A 81 0.60 18.48 9.53
C LYS A 81 -0.23 17.46 8.73
N ASN A 82 -1.26 16.90 9.34
CA ASN A 82 -2.13 15.87 8.78
C ASN A 82 -3.45 16.43 8.23
N THR A 83 -3.39 17.59 7.54
CA THR A 83 -4.54 18.19 6.86
C THR A 83 -5.09 17.30 5.73
N ARG A 84 -6.21 17.69 5.14
CA ARG A 84 -6.89 16.95 4.07
C ARG A 84 -5.92 16.59 2.92
N TRP A 85 -5.79 15.28 2.62
CA TRP A 85 -4.90 14.76 1.57
C TRP A 85 -3.44 15.17 1.73
N SER A 86 -2.95 15.22 2.97
CA SER A 86 -1.59 15.64 3.30
C SER A 86 -0.91 14.65 4.23
N TYR A 87 0.39 14.47 4.05
CA TYR A 87 1.24 13.66 4.93
C TYR A 87 0.63 12.28 5.21
N HIS A 88 0.33 11.91 6.47
CA HIS A 88 -0.27 10.61 6.79
C HIS A 88 -1.79 10.54 6.49
N ASN A 89 -2.45 11.67 6.29
CA ASN A 89 -3.89 11.76 6.04
C ASN A 89 -4.18 11.79 4.52
N GLY A 90 -3.92 10.69 3.83
CA GLY A 90 -4.17 10.54 2.40
C GLY A 90 -3.11 11.20 1.49
N GLY A 91 -1.92 11.49 2.01
CA GLY A 91 -0.77 11.88 1.19
C GLY A 91 -0.28 10.74 0.29
N SER A 92 0.39 11.11 -0.80
CA SER A 92 1.07 10.19 -1.72
C SER A 92 2.56 10.06 -1.35
N TRP A 93 3.06 8.84 -1.17
CA TRP A 93 4.40 8.56 -0.64
C TRP A 93 5.22 7.73 -1.64
N PRO A 94 6.23 8.33 -2.31
CA PRO A 94 7.05 7.64 -3.30
C PRO A 94 7.79 6.41 -2.77
N VAL A 95 8.15 6.42 -1.48
CA VAL A 95 8.79 5.25 -0.82
C VAL A 95 7.95 3.98 -0.94
N LEU A 96 6.62 4.05 -1.09
CA LEU A 96 5.76 2.86 -1.21
C LEU A 96 5.90 2.14 -2.57
N LEU A 97 6.58 2.73 -3.56
CA LEU A 97 6.80 2.14 -4.88
C LEU A 97 7.43 0.75 -4.82
N TRP A 98 8.44 0.55 -3.95
CA TRP A 98 9.12 -0.75 -3.88
C TRP A 98 8.23 -1.84 -3.30
N LEU A 99 7.39 -1.50 -2.30
CA LEU A 99 6.43 -2.45 -1.71
C LEU A 99 5.37 -2.88 -2.71
N LEU A 100 4.81 -1.92 -3.46
CA LEU A 100 3.88 -2.23 -4.55
C LEU A 100 4.57 -3.11 -5.58
N THR A 101 5.79 -2.77 -5.97
CA THR A 101 6.54 -3.51 -6.98
C THR A 101 6.77 -4.96 -6.56
N ALA A 102 7.23 -5.18 -5.33
CA ALA A 102 7.41 -6.52 -4.79
C ALA A 102 6.08 -7.30 -4.77
N ALA A 103 4.99 -6.68 -4.31
CA ALA A 103 3.67 -7.31 -4.29
C ALA A 103 3.15 -7.63 -5.70
N CYS A 104 3.38 -6.74 -6.67
CA CYS A 104 3.04 -6.94 -8.08
C CYS A 104 3.82 -8.11 -8.69
N ILE A 105 5.11 -8.24 -8.38
CA ILE A 105 5.91 -9.39 -8.84
C ILE A 105 5.38 -10.68 -8.22
N LYS A 106 5.15 -10.70 -6.90
CA LYS A 106 4.64 -11.88 -6.17
C LYS A 106 3.30 -12.37 -6.72
N THR A 107 2.45 -11.45 -7.15
CA THR A 107 1.12 -11.75 -7.70
C THR A 107 1.10 -11.95 -9.21
N GLY A 108 2.25 -11.90 -9.89
CA GLY A 108 2.32 -12.04 -11.34
C GLY A 108 1.67 -10.88 -12.12
N ARG A 109 1.62 -9.68 -11.54
CA ARG A 109 1.04 -8.45 -12.12
C ARG A 109 2.07 -7.31 -12.31
N PRO A 110 3.22 -7.54 -12.96
CA PRO A 110 4.29 -6.53 -13.06
C PRO A 110 3.91 -5.28 -13.84
N GLN A 111 2.87 -5.32 -14.69
CA GLN A 111 2.39 -4.15 -15.44
C GLN A 111 1.90 -3.00 -14.53
N ILE A 112 1.35 -3.33 -13.36
CA ILE A 112 0.91 -2.33 -12.36
C ILE A 112 2.13 -1.57 -11.83
N ALA A 113 3.21 -2.29 -11.51
CA ALA A 113 4.46 -1.71 -11.05
C ALA A 113 5.14 -0.85 -12.12
N ARG A 114 5.19 -1.32 -13.38
CA ARG A 114 5.73 -0.53 -14.51
C ARG A 114 5.00 0.80 -14.66
N ARG A 115 3.66 0.78 -14.66
CA ARG A 115 2.84 2.00 -14.74
C ARG A 115 3.13 2.95 -13.57
N ALA A 116 3.25 2.43 -12.35
CA ALA A 116 3.55 3.26 -11.18
C ALA A 116 4.93 3.92 -11.28
N ILE A 117 5.95 3.17 -11.70
CA ILE A 117 7.31 3.66 -11.84
C ILE A 117 7.41 4.71 -12.95
N GLU A 118 6.84 4.45 -14.14
CA GLU A 118 6.81 5.41 -15.25
C GLU A 118 6.16 6.74 -14.84
N LEU A 119 5.06 6.67 -14.10
CA LEU A 119 4.38 7.85 -13.58
C LEU A 119 5.25 8.62 -12.58
N ALA A 120 5.94 7.92 -11.68
CA ALA A 120 6.84 8.55 -10.72
C ALA A 120 8.09 9.17 -11.39
N GLU A 121 8.69 8.47 -12.35
CA GLU A 121 9.86 8.93 -13.13
C GLU A 121 9.61 10.25 -13.85
N SER A 122 8.37 10.50 -14.28
CA SER A 122 7.99 11.74 -14.97
C SER A 122 8.21 13.02 -14.15
N ARG A 123 8.29 12.89 -12.80
CA ARG A 123 8.28 14.02 -11.85
C ARG A 123 9.31 13.96 -10.74
N LEU A 124 9.65 12.78 -10.18
CA LEU A 124 10.48 12.67 -8.97
C LEU A 124 11.81 13.44 -9.06
N LEU A 125 12.51 13.32 -10.19
CA LEU A 125 13.75 14.04 -10.42
C LEU A 125 13.54 15.57 -10.51
N LYS A 126 12.52 16.00 -11.27
CA LYS A 126 12.18 17.42 -11.46
C LYS A 126 11.82 18.10 -10.14
N ASP A 127 11.13 17.36 -9.27
CA ASP A 127 10.66 17.85 -7.98
C ASP A 127 11.74 17.73 -6.87
N ASN A 128 12.95 17.27 -7.20
CA ASN A 128 14.08 17.06 -6.29
C ASN A 128 13.80 16.03 -5.18
N TRP A 129 13.24 14.87 -5.55
CA TRP A 129 12.97 13.73 -4.67
C TRP A 129 12.27 14.10 -3.35
N PRO A 130 11.03 14.62 -3.40
CA PRO A 130 10.28 14.96 -2.19
C PRO A 130 9.98 13.74 -1.31
N GLU A 131 9.80 14.01 -0.02
CA GLU A 131 9.38 13.04 0.98
C GLU A 131 7.96 12.50 0.71
N TYR A 132 7.02 13.38 0.38
CA TYR A 132 5.63 13.05 0.08
C TYR A 132 5.00 14.12 -0.81
N TYR A 133 3.81 13.82 -1.33
CA TYR A 133 2.98 14.68 -2.18
C TYR A 133 1.56 14.80 -1.62
N ASP A 134 0.94 15.95 -1.83
CA ASP A 134 -0.37 16.30 -1.32
C ASP A 134 -1.44 16.39 -2.43
N GLY A 135 -2.69 16.39 -1.98
CA GLY A 135 -3.88 16.49 -2.82
C GLY A 135 -4.43 15.13 -3.25
N LYS A 136 -5.71 15.13 -3.65
CA LYS A 136 -6.44 13.91 -4.03
C LYS A 136 -5.66 13.04 -5.02
N LEU A 137 -5.03 13.66 -6.02
CA LEU A 137 -4.25 12.98 -7.05
C LEU A 137 -2.73 12.99 -6.81
N GLY A 138 -2.23 13.57 -5.71
CA GLY A 138 -0.78 13.71 -5.47
C GLY A 138 -0.11 14.71 -6.42
N ARG A 139 -0.86 15.74 -6.86
CA ARG A 139 -0.37 16.76 -7.81
C ARG A 139 0.65 17.71 -7.18
N TYR A 140 0.53 18.00 -5.89
CA TYR A 140 1.34 19.02 -5.24
C TYR A 140 2.48 18.37 -4.45
N VAL A 141 3.67 18.96 -4.48
CA VAL A 141 4.73 18.58 -3.52
C VAL A 141 4.19 18.82 -2.11
N GLY A 142 4.48 17.90 -1.18
CA GLY A 142 3.91 17.94 0.16
C GLY A 142 4.19 19.25 0.88
N LYS A 143 3.20 19.76 1.62
CA LYS A 143 3.22 21.07 2.29
C LYS A 143 4.47 21.33 3.13
N GLN A 144 5.01 20.28 3.75
CA GLN A 144 6.25 20.30 4.52
C GLN A 144 7.20 19.16 4.08
N ALA A 145 7.13 18.75 2.82
CA ALA A 145 7.98 17.67 2.31
C ALA A 145 9.44 18.13 2.23
N ARG A 146 10.34 17.33 2.80
CA ARG A 146 11.78 17.49 2.61
C ARG A 146 12.15 17.05 1.19
N LYS A 147 13.08 17.77 0.57
CA LYS A 147 13.72 17.36 -0.70
C LYS A 147 14.84 16.37 -0.43
N PHE A 148 15.23 15.62 -1.46
CA PHE A 148 16.30 14.62 -1.40
C PHE A 148 16.08 13.60 -0.29
N GLN A 149 14.83 13.22 -0.07
CA GLN A 149 14.50 12.28 0.98
C GLN A 149 15.01 10.89 0.59
N THR A 150 15.92 10.35 1.41
CA THR A 150 16.68 9.12 1.12
C THR A 150 15.79 7.94 0.73
N TRP A 151 14.69 7.70 1.46
CA TRP A 151 13.80 6.57 1.18
C TRP A 151 12.94 6.75 -0.08
N SER A 152 12.77 7.98 -0.58
CA SER A 152 12.03 8.23 -1.82
C SER A 152 12.90 7.85 -3.00
N VAL A 153 14.20 8.16 -2.90
CA VAL A 153 15.22 7.71 -3.87
C VAL A 153 15.40 6.19 -3.79
N ALA A 154 15.65 5.66 -2.59
CA ALA A 154 15.90 4.24 -2.40
C ALA A 154 14.69 3.37 -2.80
N GLY A 155 13.46 3.78 -2.45
CA GLY A 155 12.25 3.07 -2.84
C GLY A 155 12.06 3.01 -4.36
N TYR A 156 12.40 4.09 -5.08
CA TYR A 156 12.42 4.06 -6.54
C TYR A 156 13.49 3.10 -7.09
N LEU A 157 14.72 3.16 -6.59
CA LEU A 157 15.82 2.30 -7.05
C LEU A 157 15.53 0.82 -6.81
N VAL A 158 15.05 0.46 -5.61
CA VAL A 158 14.67 -0.93 -5.28
C VAL A 158 13.54 -1.42 -6.20
N ALA A 159 12.55 -0.58 -6.48
CA ALA A 159 11.48 -0.92 -7.42
C ALA A 159 12.03 -1.23 -8.83
N LYS A 160 12.98 -0.43 -9.34
CA LYS A 160 13.64 -0.68 -10.63
C LYS A 160 14.41 -2.00 -10.62
N MET A 161 15.27 -2.21 -9.61
CA MET A 161 16.09 -3.43 -9.48
C MET A 161 15.24 -4.70 -9.38
N MET A 162 14.10 -4.65 -8.67
CA MET A 162 13.18 -5.79 -8.59
C MET A 162 12.46 -6.09 -9.91
N LEU A 163 12.16 -5.08 -10.72
CA LEU A 163 11.58 -5.30 -12.05
C LEU A 163 12.60 -5.83 -13.06
N GLU A 164 13.85 -5.38 -12.95
CA GLU A 164 14.96 -5.85 -13.79
C GLU A 164 15.30 -7.31 -13.49
N ASP A 165 15.34 -7.67 -12.21
CA ASP A 165 15.55 -9.04 -11.75
C ASP A 165 14.53 -9.44 -10.66
N PRO A 166 13.43 -10.11 -11.05
CA PRO A 166 12.41 -10.62 -10.12
C PRO A 166 12.91 -11.66 -9.12
N SER A 167 14.09 -12.27 -9.32
CA SER A 167 14.64 -13.26 -8.37
C SER A 167 14.93 -12.65 -6.99
N HIS A 168 15.13 -11.33 -6.93
CA HIS A 168 15.28 -10.57 -5.70
C HIS A 168 14.06 -10.60 -4.77
N LEU A 169 12.88 -10.99 -5.26
CA LEU A 169 11.66 -11.04 -4.47
C LEU A 169 11.81 -11.94 -3.22
N GLY A 170 12.56 -13.04 -3.32
CA GLY A 170 12.77 -13.99 -2.22
C GLY A 170 13.48 -13.39 -1.00
N MET A 171 14.09 -12.20 -1.11
CA MET A 171 14.68 -11.50 0.03
C MET A 171 13.62 -10.89 0.98
N ILE A 172 12.41 -10.64 0.49
CA ILE A 172 11.37 -9.90 1.24
C ILE A 172 10.00 -10.58 1.25
N ALA A 173 9.78 -11.56 0.37
CA ALA A 173 8.56 -12.34 0.34
C ALA A 173 8.78 -13.71 0.97
N LEU A 174 7.75 -14.18 1.68
CA LEU A 174 7.63 -15.58 2.07
C LEU A 174 6.81 -16.31 1.01
N GLU A 175 7.07 -17.60 0.84
CA GLU A 175 6.22 -18.47 0.04
C GLU A 175 4.96 -18.86 0.82
N GLU A 176 3.98 -19.40 0.12
CA GLU A 176 2.83 -20.01 0.77
C GLU A 176 3.26 -21.28 1.51
N ASP A 177 2.65 -21.53 2.67
CA ASP A 177 2.83 -22.82 3.34
C ASP A 177 2.38 -23.92 2.38
N ARG A 178 3.31 -24.80 1.99
CA ARG A 178 2.95 -26.05 1.32
C ARG A 178 1.94 -26.74 2.23
N GLN A 179 0.72 -26.97 1.76
CA GLN A 179 -0.35 -27.61 2.54
C GLN A 179 0.22 -28.76 3.38
N MET A 180 0.47 -28.48 4.66
CA MET A 180 0.77 -29.54 5.59
C MET A 180 -0.54 -30.28 5.77
N LYS A 181 -0.53 -31.60 5.56
CA LYS A 181 -1.68 -32.45 5.85
C LYS A 181 -2.24 -32.03 7.21
N PRO A 182 -3.57 -31.81 7.35
CA PRO A 182 -4.13 -31.36 8.61
C PRO A 182 -3.72 -32.39 9.67
N VAL A 183 -2.96 -31.94 10.67
CA VAL A 183 -2.71 -32.75 11.86
C VAL A 183 -4.07 -32.86 12.53
N MET A 184 -4.72 -34.02 12.41
CA MET A 184 -5.93 -34.34 13.13
C MET A 184 -5.68 -34.11 14.63
N LYS A 185 -6.13 -32.98 15.16
CA LYS A 185 -6.18 -32.77 16.61
C LYS A 185 -7.37 -33.58 17.13
N ARG A 186 -7.10 -34.60 17.94
CA ARG A 186 -8.15 -35.31 18.67
C ARG A 186 -8.93 -34.28 19.49
N SER A 187 -10.24 -34.22 19.26
CA SER A 187 -11.16 -33.49 20.13
C SER A 187 -11.13 -34.15 21.50
N ASN A 188 -10.68 -33.43 22.54
CA ASN A 188 -10.97 -33.80 23.92
C ASN A 188 -12.40 -33.37 24.22
N SER A 189 -13.37 -34.14 23.71
CA SER A 189 -14.73 -34.10 24.22
C SER A 189 -14.70 -34.67 25.64
N TRP A 190 -14.84 -33.80 26.63
CA TRP A 190 -15.11 -34.17 28.01
C TRP A 190 -16.50 -34.80 28.07
N THR A 191 -16.58 -36.09 28.40
CA THR A 191 -17.82 -36.71 28.86
C THR A 191 -18.06 -36.28 30.30
N CYS A 192 -19.19 -35.64 30.55
CA CYS A 192 -19.71 -35.31 31.88
C CYS A 192 -19.84 -36.54 32.77
#